data_AF-A0A9P6WKY5-F1
#
_entry.id   AF-A0A9P6WKY5-F1
#
_cell.length_a   1.000
_cell.length_b   1.000
_cell.length_c   1.000
_cell.angle_alpha   90.00
_cell.angle_beta   90.00
_cell.angle_gamma   90.00
#
_symmetry.space_group_name_H-M   'P 1'
#
loop_
_entity.id
_entity.type
_entity.pdbx_description
1 polymer ?
#
loop_
_entity_poly.entity_id
_entity_poly.type
_entity_poly.pdbx_seq_one_letter_code
_entity_poly.pdbx_strand_id
1 'polypeptide(L)'
;MGILLPLHILAYGYTFGSTTFHSFIASTKAIKILPRREFGEFQGEVLPIQFYTQTLAPLVIGLTAPYTISTIGLGLLATSAAGGIANLAWLTPLCQNIKNQRYKIVDDKFDGNLQKAVDSGELKSLDKEFGKWHAASMIANMVSILTITAYGFILSGKLKVIP
;
A
#
# COMPACT_ATOMS: atom_id res chain seq x y z
N MET A 1 -31.89 -3.91 -7.96
CA MET A 1 -30.50 -4.22 -8.35
C MET A 1 -29.80 -3.10 -9.15
N GLY A 2 -30.39 -1.91 -9.34
CA GLY A 2 -29.92 -0.96 -10.36
C GLY A 2 -28.55 -0.30 -10.12
N ILE A 3 -28.28 0.23 -8.91
CA ILE A 3 -27.07 1.05 -8.67
C ILE A 3 -25.98 0.34 -7.87
N LEU A 4 -26.35 -0.64 -7.03
CA LEU A 4 -25.40 -1.34 -6.17
C LEU A 4 -24.35 -2.13 -6.96
N LEU A 5 -24.76 -2.83 -8.03
CA LEU A 5 -23.82 -3.60 -8.85
C LEU A 5 -22.77 -2.70 -9.54
N PRO A 6 -23.13 -1.60 -10.22
CA PRO A 6 -22.15 -0.65 -10.73
C PRO A 6 -21.20 -0.10 -9.65
N LEU A 7 -21.74 0.32 -8.49
CA LEU A 7 -20.92 0.83 -7.39
C LEU A 7 -19.94 -0.22 -6.87
N HIS A 8 -20.38 -1.46 -6.75
CA HIS A 8 -19.56 -2.59 -6.31
C HIS A 8 -18.41 -2.87 -7.28
N ILE A 9 -18.70 -2.92 -8.59
CA ILE A 9 -17.69 -3.13 -9.63
C ILE A 9 -16.69 -1.97 -9.66
N LEU A 10 -17.16 -0.72 -9.58
CA LEU A 10 -16.28 0.45 -9.58
C LEU A 10 -15.41 0.50 -8.32
N ALA A 11 -15.97 0.22 -7.15
CA ALA A 11 -15.22 0.17 -5.89
C ALA A 11 -14.14 -0.92 -5.94
N TYR A 12 -14.49 -2.14 -6.38
CA TYR A 12 -13.54 -3.22 -6.57
C TYR A 12 -12.45 -2.85 -7.58
N GLY A 13 -12.85 -2.38 -8.76
CA GLY A 13 -11.95 -2.04 -9.86
C GLY A 13 -10.97 -0.92 -9.49
N TYR A 14 -11.45 0.14 -8.84
CA TYR A 14 -10.60 1.20 -8.32
C TYR A 14 -9.61 0.67 -7.27
N THR A 15 -10.08 -0.15 -6.32
CA THR A 15 -9.23 -0.68 -5.23
C THR A 15 -8.11 -1.57 -5.77
N PHE A 16 -8.48 -2.55 -6.59
CA PHE A 16 -7.54 -3.49 -7.20
C PHE A 16 -6.59 -2.76 -8.16
N GLY A 17 -7.14 -1.93 -9.05
CA GLY A 17 -6.37 -1.22 -10.07
C GLY A 17 -5.40 -0.21 -9.46
N SER A 18 -5.86 0.66 -8.57
CA SER A 18 -4.99 1.69 -7.95
C SER A 18 -3.87 1.06 -7.12
N THR A 19 -4.19 0.06 -6.31
CA THR A 19 -3.21 -0.64 -5.47
C THR A 19 -2.15 -1.34 -6.30
N THR A 20 -2.55 -2.15 -7.29
CA THR A 20 -1.59 -2.93 -8.10
C THR A 20 -0.78 -2.03 -9.02
N PHE A 21 -1.39 -1.02 -9.64
CA PHE A 21 -0.68 -0.05 -10.46
C PHE A 21 0.36 0.72 -9.66
N HIS A 22 0.00 1.24 -8.47
CA HIS A 22 0.97 1.95 -7.64
C HIS A 22 2.12 1.03 -7.20
N SER A 23 1.80 -0.14 -6.63
CA SER A 23 2.80 -1.04 -6.08
C SER A 23 3.76 -1.62 -7.11
N PHE A 24 3.27 -1.99 -8.31
CA PHE A 24 4.10 -2.69 -9.29
C PHE A 24 4.65 -1.79 -10.40
N ILE A 25 3.97 -0.69 -10.73
CA ILE A 25 4.34 0.16 -11.87
C ILE A 25 4.79 1.53 -11.39
N ALA A 26 3.94 2.30 -10.72
CA ALA A 26 4.24 3.69 -10.41
C ALA A 26 5.42 3.82 -9.44
N SER A 27 5.40 3.08 -8.33
CA SER A 27 6.46 3.12 -7.31
C SER A 27 7.79 2.58 -7.85
N THR A 28 7.77 1.51 -8.65
CA THR A 28 8.97 0.91 -9.23
C THR A 28 9.62 1.77 -10.32
N LYS A 29 8.83 2.59 -11.02
CA LYS A 29 9.36 3.62 -11.92
C LYS A 29 9.87 4.83 -11.14
N ALA A 30 9.12 5.30 -10.15
CA ALA A 30 9.48 6.45 -9.32
C ALA A 30 10.86 6.27 -8.64
N ILE A 31 11.12 5.12 -8.03
CA ILE A 31 12.42 4.85 -7.37
C ILE A 31 13.61 4.85 -8.34
N LYS A 32 13.38 4.61 -9.64
CA LYS A 32 14.43 4.56 -10.67
C LYS A 32 14.76 5.92 -11.25
N ILE A 33 13.85 6.89 -11.13
CA ILE A 33 13.97 8.20 -11.78
C ILE A 33 14.13 9.35 -10.78
N LEU A 34 13.59 9.19 -9.57
CA LEU A 34 13.66 10.23 -8.54
C LEU A 34 14.91 10.05 -7.67
N PRO A 35 15.60 11.14 -7.31
CA PRO A 35 16.57 11.14 -6.23
C PRO A 35 15.99 10.51 -4.95
N ARG A 36 16.84 9.86 -4.15
CA ARG A 36 16.40 9.07 -2.99
C ARG A 36 15.54 9.86 -1.98
N ARG A 37 15.83 11.15 -1.79
CA ARG A 37 15.06 12.03 -0.90
C ARG A 37 13.68 12.32 -1.48
N GLU A 38 13.62 12.78 -2.73
CA GLU A 38 12.38 13.07 -3.45
C GLU A 38 11.47 11.84 -3.56
N PHE A 39 12.03 10.65 -3.83
CA PHE A 39 11.25 9.40 -3.80
C PHE A 39 10.63 9.16 -2.42
N GLY A 40 11.40 9.35 -1.35
CA GLY A 40 10.93 9.16 0.01
C GLY A 40 9.85 10.16 0.42
N GLU A 41 9.92 11.39 -0.06
CA GLU A 41 8.90 12.44 0.11
C GLU A 41 7.63 12.10 -0.68
N PHE A 42 7.76 11.77 -1.97
CA PHE A 42 6.65 11.30 -2.80
C PHE A 42 5.90 10.11 -2.18
N GLN A 43 6.63 9.09 -1.70
CA GLN A 43 6.01 7.95 -1.01
C GLN A 43 5.35 8.37 0.31
N GLY A 44 5.90 9.36 1.00
CA GLY A 44 5.32 9.92 2.23
C GLY A 44 3.92 10.50 2.02
N GLU A 45 3.67 11.08 0.84
CA GLU A 45 2.38 11.66 0.47
C GLU A 45 1.40 10.62 -0.12
N VAL A 46 1.90 9.69 -0.95
CA VAL A 46 1.02 8.78 -1.69
C VAL A 46 0.62 7.54 -0.89
N LEU A 47 1.54 6.97 -0.08
CA LEU A 47 1.27 5.74 0.64
C LEU A 47 0.12 5.86 1.66
N PRO A 48 -0.02 6.96 2.43
CA PRO A 48 -1.19 7.12 3.30
C PRO A 48 -2.51 7.02 2.53
N ILE A 49 -2.61 7.68 1.37
CA ILE A 49 -3.82 7.66 0.53
C ILE A 49 -4.11 6.22 0.04
N GLN A 50 -3.08 5.51 -0.40
CA GLN A 50 -3.22 4.11 -0.81
C GLN A 50 -3.68 3.22 0.35
N PHE A 51 -3.08 3.35 1.53
CA PHE A 51 -3.44 2.51 2.66
C PHE A 51 -4.82 2.86 3.24
N TYR A 52 -5.25 4.12 3.19
CA TYR A 52 -6.65 4.49 3.45
C TYR A 52 -7.61 3.80 2.48
N THR A 53 -7.24 3.76 1.20
CA THR A 53 -8.02 3.02 0.19
C THR A 53 -8.09 1.53 0.54
N GLN A 54 -6.97 0.90 0.89
CA GLN A 54 -6.95 -0.51 1.29
C GLN A 54 -7.73 -0.81 2.57
N THR A 55 -7.81 0.14 3.50
CA THR A 55 -8.59 -0.01 4.74
C THR A 55 -10.09 0.16 4.50
N LEU A 56 -10.50 1.21 3.79
CA LEU A 56 -11.91 1.59 3.68
C LEU A 56 -12.61 0.92 2.51
N ALA A 57 -11.92 0.70 1.39
CA ALA A 57 -12.57 0.20 0.19
C ALA A 57 -13.13 -1.23 0.34
N PRO A 58 -12.52 -2.17 1.10
CA PRO A 58 -13.15 -3.46 1.38
C PRO A 58 -14.51 -3.34 2.10
N LEU A 59 -14.70 -2.33 2.95
CA LEU A 59 -16.00 -2.05 3.57
C LEU A 59 -17.01 -1.58 2.53
N VAL A 60 -16.60 -0.64 1.66
CA VAL A 60 -17.45 -0.14 0.57
C VAL A 60 -17.85 -1.28 -0.38
N ILE A 61 -16.91 -2.14 -0.76
CA ILE A 61 -17.15 -3.35 -1.54
C ILE A 61 -18.16 -4.26 -0.82
N GLY A 62 -17.96 -4.52 0.47
CA GLY A 62 -18.88 -5.32 1.28
C GLY A 62 -20.32 -4.76 1.30
N LEU A 63 -20.47 -3.47 1.57
CA LEU A 63 -21.75 -2.78 1.69
C LEU A 63 -22.50 -2.62 0.36
N THR A 64 -21.76 -2.61 -0.76
CA THR A 64 -22.35 -2.43 -2.10
C THR A 64 -22.64 -3.73 -2.82
N ALA A 65 -22.28 -4.89 -2.25
CA ALA A 65 -22.50 -6.18 -2.89
C ALA A 65 -24.01 -6.42 -3.13
N PRO A 66 -24.46 -6.62 -4.38
CA PRO A 66 -25.86 -6.89 -4.71
C PRO A 66 -26.25 -8.37 -4.47
N TYR A 67 -25.40 -9.11 -3.76
CA TYR A 67 -25.52 -10.53 -3.46
C TYR A 67 -24.96 -10.81 -2.07
N THR A 68 -25.34 -11.95 -1.48
CA THR A 68 -24.75 -12.42 -0.22
C THR A 68 -23.30 -12.84 -0.44
N ILE A 69 -22.37 -12.14 0.22
CA ILE A 69 -20.94 -12.49 0.22
C ILE A 69 -20.76 -13.73 1.10
N SER A 70 -20.03 -14.74 0.62
CA SER A 70 -19.71 -15.93 1.40
C SER A 70 -18.78 -15.60 2.58
N THR A 71 -18.72 -16.49 3.58
CA THR A 71 -17.79 -16.35 4.71
C THR A 71 -16.34 -16.18 4.26
N ILE A 72 -15.93 -16.92 3.23
CA ILE A 72 -14.59 -16.78 2.63
C ILE A 72 -14.42 -15.39 2.01
N GLY A 73 -15.40 -14.89 1.26
CA GLY A 73 -15.35 -13.56 0.66
C GLY A 73 -15.23 -12.45 1.72
N LEU A 74 -15.98 -12.55 2.82
CA LEU A 74 -15.86 -11.63 3.95
C LEU A 74 -14.48 -11.71 4.61
N GLY A 75 -13.95 -12.91 4.81
CA GLY A 75 -12.60 -13.12 5.34
C GLY A 75 -11.51 -12.51 4.46
N LEU A 76 -11.64 -12.61 3.14
CA LEU A 76 -10.72 -11.98 2.19
C LEU A 76 -10.77 -10.45 2.26
N LEU A 77 -11.96 -9.85 2.27
CA LEU A 77 -12.12 -8.40 2.42
C LEU A 77 -11.56 -7.90 3.77
N ALA A 78 -11.85 -8.61 4.86
CA ALA A 78 -11.33 -8.27 6.18
C ALA A 78 -9.80 -8.37 6.24
N THR A 79 -9.21 -9.40 5.63
CA THR A 79 -7.74 -9.55 5.57
C THR A 79 -7.10 -8.45 4.73
N SER A 80 -7.72 -8.07 3.61
CA SER A 80 -7.28 -6.94 2.80
C SER A 80 -7.28 -5.62 3.58
N ALA A 81 -8.36 -5.35 4.33
CA ALA A 81 -8.48 -4.18 5.19
C ALA A 81 -7.45 -4.17 6.33
N ALA A 82 -7.19 -5.32 6.95
CA ALA A 82 -6.20 -5.47 8.01
C ALA A 82 -4.79 -5.08 7.54
N GLY A 83 -4.41 -5.40 6.30
CA GLY A 83 -3.14 -4.97 5.71
C GLY A 83 -3.01 -3.45 5.59
N GLY A 84 -4.09 -2.77 5.17
CA GLY A 84 -4.13 -1.29 5.13
C GLY A 84 -4.04 -0.67 6.52
N ILE A 85 -4.78 -1.22 7.50
CA ILE A 85 -4.76 -0.76 8.90
C ILE A 85 -3.36 -0.92 9.48
N ALA A 86 -2.73 -2.08 9.25
CA ALA A 86 -1.39 -2.35 9.75
C ALA A 86 -0.37 -1.32 9.24
N ASN A 87 -0.48 -0.96 7.96
CA ASN A 87 0.38 0.03 7.33
C ASN A 87 0.12 1.45 7.82
N LEU A 88 -1.13 1.86 7.99
CA LEU A 88 -1.48 3.19 8.50
C LEU A 88 -1.08 3.38 9.96
N ALA A 89 -1.41 2.41 10.81
CA ALA A 89 -1.30 2.57 12.26
C ALA A 89 0.13 2.34 12.78
N TRP A 90 0.92 1.47 12.14
CA TRP A 90 2.23 1.09 12.67
C TRP A 90 3.36 1.16 11.63
N LEU A 91 3.24 0.43 10.52
CA LEU A 91 4.42 0.13 9.69
C LEU A 91 4.93 1.38 8.94
N THR A 92 4.04 2.17 8.36
CA THR A 92 4.42 3.40 7.63
C THR A 92 4.93 4.49 8.57
N PRO A 93 4.26 4.80 9.70
CA PRO A 93 4.79 5.76 10.67
C PRO A 93 6.19 5.40 11.18
N LEU A 94 6.46 4.12 11.44
CA LEU A 94 7.80 3.65 11.85
C LEU A 94 8.85 3.90 10.76
N CYS A 95 8.53 3.57 9.50
CA CYS A 95 9.41 3.83 8.37
C CYS A 95 9.68 5.34 8.19
N GLN A 96 8.65 6.18 8.34
CA GLN A 96 8.79 7.64 8.23
C GLN A 96 9.67 8.21 9.34
N ASN A 97 9.53 7.73 10.58
CA ASN A 97 10.38 8.16 11.69
C ASN A 97 11.87 7.87 11.42
N ILE A 98 12.18 6.64 10.98
CA ILE A 98 13.57 6.24 10.64
C ILE A 98 14.10 7.08 9.46
N LYS A 99 13.27 7.31 8.45
CA LYS A 99 13.60 8.18 7.30
C LYS A 99 13.93 9.61 7.75
N ASN A 100 13.15 10.18 8.67
CA ASN A 100 13.38 11.53 9.18
C ASN A 100 14.67 11.62 10.01
N GLN A 101 14.96 10.60 10.84
CA GLN A 101 16.25 10.52 11.54
C GLN A 101 17.42 10.46 10.57
N ARG A 102 17.29 9.68 9.49
CA ARG A 102 18.29 9.58 8.43
C ARG A 102 18.52 10.93 7.74
N TYR A 103 17.45 11.66 7.40
CA TYR A 103 17.56 13.00 6.82
C TYR A 103 18.24 13.98 7.77
N LYS A 104 17.89 13.95 9.05
CA LYS A 104 18.52 14.80 10.06
C LYS A 104 20.05 14.58 10.13
N ILE A 105 20.51 13.33 10.09
CA ILE A 105 21.97 13.05 10.08
C ILE A 105 22.63 13.62 8.82
N VAL A 106 22.02 13.39 7.65
CA VAL A 106 22.56 13.87 6.37
C VAL A 106 22.63 15.40 6.34
N ASP A 107 21.58 16.07 6.80
CA ASP A 107 21.47 17.53 6.77
C ASP A 107 22.36 18.17 7.83
N ASP A 108 22.31 17.71 9.09
CA ASP A 108 23.00 18.36 10.22
C ASP A 108 24.51 18.07 10.27
N LYS A 109 24.95 16.86 9.87
CA LYS A 109 26.37 16.44 10.01
C LYS A 109 27.15 16.45 8.71
N PHE A 110 26.48 16.37 7.58
CA PHE A 110 27.11 16.23 6.27
C PHE A 110 26.68 17.33 5.29
N ASP A 111 26.04 18.40 5.78
CA ASP A 111 25.58 19.55 4.98
C ASP A 111 24.71 19.15 3.78
N GLY A 112 23.86 18.14 3.97
CA GLY A 112 23.01 17.58 2.91
C GLY A 112 23.72 16.61 1.96
N ASN A 113 25.02 16.35 2.14
CA ASN A 113 25.79 15.45 1.29
C ASN A 113 25.52 13.97 1.62
N LEU A 114 24.56 13.39 0.90
CA LEU A 114 24.15 12.00 1.07
C LEU A 114 25.30 11.00 0.87
N GLN A 115 26.19 11.22 -0.11
CA GLN A 115 27.26 10.27 -0.42
C GLN A 115 28.26 10.19 0.74
N LYS A 116 28.70 11.34 1.26
CA LYS A 116 29.58 11.39 2.44
C LYS A 116 28.94 10.73 3.67
N ALA A 117 27.64 10.93 3.86
CA ALA A 117 26.91 10.30 4.97
C ALA A 117 26.81 8.77 4.83
N VAL A 118 26.71 8.26 3.60
CA VAL A 118 26.75 6.80 3.33
C VAL A 118 28.15 6.26 3.57
N ASP A 119 29.18 6.94 3.06
CA ASP A 119 30.58 6.52 3.14
C ASP A 119 31.10 6.52 4.58
N SER A 120 30.58 7.41 5.45
CA SER A 120 30.90 7.44 6.88
C SER A 120 30.38 6.20 7.63
N GLY A 121 29.39 5.50 7.07
CA GLY A 121 28.76 4.33 7.68
C GLY A 121 27.76 4.65 8.80
N GLU A 122 27.54 5.92 9.17
CA GLU A 122 26.61 6.33 10.23
C GLU A 122 25.15 5.95 9.93
N LEU A 123 24.79 5.82 8.66
CA LEU A 123 23.41 5.49 8.24
C LEU A 123 23.12 3.98 8.26
N LYS A 124 24.13 3.11 8.45
CA LYS A 124 23.98 1.64 8.28
C LYS A 124 22.96 1.02 9.22
N SER A 125 22.92 1.46 10.49
CA SER A 125 21.96 0.96 11.48
C SER A 125 20.53 1.34 11.11
N LEU A 126 20.32 2.61 10.73
CA LEU A 126 19.03 3.13 10.29
C LEU A 126 18.57 2.47 8.99
N ASP A 127 19.46 2.27 8.01
CA ASP A 127 19.13 1.62 6.74
C ASP A 127 18.70 0.15 6.97
N LYS A 128 19.35 -0.57 7.90
CA LYS A 128 18.95 -1.92 8.30
C LYS A 128 17.59 -1.94 8.99
N GLU A 129 17.36 -1.00 9.91
CA GLU A 129 16.08 -0.90 10.62
C GLU A 129 14.94 -0.53 9.68
N PHE A 130 15.17 0.44 8.79
CA PHE A 130 14.24 0.81 7.73
C PHE A 130 13.90 -0.41 6.86
N GLY A 131 14.92 -1.15 6.41
CA GLY A 131 14.71 -2.34 5.58
C GLY A 131 13.79 -3.38 6.22
N LYS A 132 13.93 -3.61 7.53
CA LYS A 132 13.05 -4.53 8.28
C LYS A 132 11.60 -4.07 8.26
N TRP A 133 11.33 -2.83 8.64
CA TRP A 133 9.96 -2.32 8.72
C TRP A 133 9.33 -2.11 7.34
N HIS A 134 10.12 -1.69 6.37
CA HIS A 134 9.70 -1.59 4.98
C HIS A 134 9.32 -2.97 4.41
N ALA A 135 10.11 -4.01 4.68
CA ALA A 135 9.77 -5.37 4.28
C ALA A 135 8.45 -5.85 4.92
N ALA A 136 8.23 -5.56 6.21
CA ALA A 136 6.98 -5.88 6.88
C ALA A 136 5.78 -5.15 6.23
N SER A 137 5.94 -3.86 5.92
CA SER A 137 4.95 -3.04 5.20
C SER A 137 4.63 -3.63 3.82
N MET A 138 5.65 -4.00 3.05
CA MET A 138 5.51 -4.64 1.75
C MET A 138 4.76 -5.97 1.83
N ILE A 139 5.04 -6.80 2.83
CA ILE A 139 4.34 -8.08 3.05
C ILE A 139 2.87 -7.83 3.35
N ALA A 140 2.55 -6.89 4.26
CA ALA A 140 1.17 -6.53 4.56
C ALA A 140 0.42 -6.02 3.32
N ASN A 141 1.07 -5.19 2.49
CA ASN A 141 0.53 -4.72 1.22
C ASN A 141 0.31 -5.87 0.22
N MET A 142 1.26 -6.80 0.12
CA MET A 142 1.15 -7.95 -0.77
C MET A 142 0.01 -8.89 -0.35
N VAL A 143 -0.14 -9.16 0.95
CA VAL A 143 -1.28 -9.93 1.47
C VAL A 143 -2.60 -9.24 1.12
N SER A 144 -2.67 -7.90 1.23
CA SER A 144 -3.85 -7.14 0.81
C SER A 144 -4.14 -7.30 -0.69
N ILE A 145 -3.12 -7.22 -1.55
CA ILE A 145 -3.24 -7.45 -3.00
C ILE A 145 -3.74 -8.87 -3.30
N LEU A 146 -3.15 -9.89 -2.68
CA LEU A 146 -3.52 -11.28 -2.94
C LEU A 146 -4.96 -11.58 -2.52
N THR A 147 -5.39 -11.03 -1.38
CA THR A 147 -6.74 -11.24 -0.84
C THR A 147 -7.80 -10.49 -1.63
N ILE A 148 -7.54 -9.25 -2.05
CA ILE A 148 -8.47 -8.53 -2.94
C ILE A 148 -8.53 -9.19 -4.33
N THR A 149 -7.41 -9.73 -4.83
CA THR A 149 -7.39 -10.52 -6.08
C THR A 149 -8.23 -11.78 -5.95
N ALA A 150 -8.08 -12.52 -4.86
CA ALA A 150 -8.88 -13.71 -4.56
C ALA A 150 -10.38 -13.38 -4.46
N TYR A 151 -10.73 -12.23 -3.87
CA TYR A 151 -12.11 -11.74 -3.85
C TYR A 151 -12.64 -11.48 -5.27
N GLY A 152 -11.80 -10.98 -6.18
CA GLY A 152 -12.13 -10.81 -7.59
C GLY A 152 -12.64 -12.07 -8.28
N PHE A 153 -12.09 -13.24 -7.94
CA PHE A 153 -12.59 -14.53 -8.45
C PHE A 153 -13.97 -14.91 -7.89
N ILE A 154 -14.27 -14.52 -6.64
CA ILE A 154 -15.62 -14.70 -6.08
C ILE A 154 -16.61 -13.79 -6.80
N LEU A 155 -16.23 -12.52 -7.00
CA LEU A 155 -17.04 -11.54 -7.72
C LEU A 155 -17.32 -11.99 -9.16
N SER A 156 -16.31 -12.48 -9.89
CA SER A 156 -16.50 -12.92 -11.28
C SER A 156 -17.52 -14.05 -11.41
N GLY A 157 -17.54 -14.99 -10.46
CA GLY A 157 -18.55 -16.05 -10.40
C GLY A 157 -19.98 -15.57 -10.12
N LYS A 158 -20.18 -14.29 -9.77
CA LYS A 158 -21.51 -13.66 -9.60
C LYS A 158 -21.94 -12.85 -10.81
N LEU A 159 -21.04 -12.58 -11.76
CA LEU A 159 -21.36 -11.84 -12.98
C LEU A 159 -21.93 -12.79 -14.04
N LYS A 160 -23.03 -12.36 -14.69
CA LYS A 160 -23.61 -13.09 -15.81
C LYS A 160 -22.96 -12.62 -17.11
N VAL A 161 -22.23 -13.51 -17.78
CA VAL A 161 -21.75 -13.26 -19.14
C VAL A 161 -22.88 -13.65 -20.10
N ILE A 162 -23.37 -12.68 -20.88
CA ILE A 162 -24.33 -12.94 -21.95
C ILE A 162 -23.49 -13.13 -23.23
N PRO A 163 -23.49 -14.33 -23.83
CA PRO A 163 -22.76 -14.61 -25.06
C PRO A 163 -23.36 -13.88 -26.26
#